data_AF-A0A961P918-F1
#
_entry.id   AF-A0A961P918-F1
#
_cell.length_a   1.000
_cell.length_b   1.000
_cell.length_c   1.000
_cell.angle_alpha   90.00
_cell.angle_beta   90.00
_cell.angle_gamma   90.00
#
_symmetry.space_group_name_H-M   'P 1'
#
loop_
_entity.id
_entity.type
_entity.pdbx_description
1 polymer ?
#
loop_
_entity_poly.entity_id
_entity_poly.type
_entity_poly.pdbx_seq_one_letter_code
_entity_poly.pdbx_strand_id
1 'polypeptide(L)'
;MANHPDNSKRLSELRMKHGRPPAGPSEPKAEVSQTLREAQPRFRGLESGHRACQGCGEALAARLVMESAGPDVMVANATGCLEVFSTPWPQTAWRVPWIHSLFENASAVASGMEAAMKAQGKNTKVLSFGGDGATYDIGFQSLSGMLERHHNVLYVTYDNEAYMNTGIQRSSSTPHAASTTTSPAGAERMGKRHLKKDLLSIVAAHHIPYAASASVAYPADLQRKVRYAMGVEGPTFLVIHSPCPLGWRHDSALTIEIARRAVECGLFPLVELERGALTNIMPIREPRPVADYLELQGRFAHLFKKGDYRAAEELDHLQALADHNIATYGLRGDGNDPLDTTGVAQVKRGGPLAGRN
;
A
#
# COMPACT_ATOMS: atom_id res chain seq x y z
N MET A 1 -41.13 2.90 5.95
CA MET A 1 -40.53 1.64 5.46
C MET A 1 -40.02 1.89 4.05
N ALA A 2 -38.74 2.26 3.90
CA ALA A 2 -38.10 2.40 2.60
C ALA A 2 -37.13 1.23 2.43
N ASN A 3 -37.34 0.42 1.39
CA ASN A 3 -36.48 -0.69 1.02
C ASN A 3 -35.09 -0.18 0.66
N HIS A 4 -34.13 -0.31 1.58
CA HIS A 4 -32.72 -0.24 1.21
C HIS A 4 -32.39 -1.49 0.38
N PRO A 5 -31.88 -1.36 -0.86
CA PRO A 5 -31.42 -2.52 -1.60
C PRO A 5 -30.29 -3.20 -0.82
N ASP A 6 -30.38 -4.53 -0.76
CA ASP A 6 -29.48 -5.43 -0.04
C ASP A 6 -28.06 -5.37 -0.65
N ASN A 7 -27.29 -4.36 -0.23
CA ASN A 7 -25.90 -4.17 -0.64
C ASN A 7 -25.00 -5.36 -0.24
N SER A 8 -25.44 -6.23 0.68
CA SER A 8 -24.70 -7.44 1.03
C SER A 8 -24.70 -8.45 -0.11
N LYS A 9 -25.82 -8.59 -0.84
CA LYS A 9 -25.89 -9.42 -2.05
C LYS A 9 -24.98 -8.89 -3.15
N ARG A 10 -25.00 -7.58 -3.41
CA ARG A 10 -24.15 -6.96 -4.43
C ARG A 10 -22.64 -7.12 -4.14
N LEU A 11 -22.25 -7.01 -2.87
CA LEU A 11 -20.87 -7.24 -2.43
C LEU A 11 -20.49 -8.73 -2.52
N SER A 12 -21.39 -9.64 -2.16
CA SER A 12 -21.19 -11.08 -2.34
C SER A 12 -21.09 -11.47 -3.83
N GLU A 13 -21.87 -10.83 -4.69
CA GLU A 13 -21.82 -11.00 -6.14
C GLU A 13 -20.53 -10.45 -6.73
N LEU A 14 -20.02 -9.30 -6.26
CA LEU A 14 -18.69 -8.79 -6.64
C LEU A 14 -17.57 -9.74 -6.17
N ARG A 15 -17.70 -10.33 -4.98
CA ARG A 15 -16.74 -11.33 -4.46
C ARG A 15 -16.77 -12.63 -5.27
N MET A 16 -17.94 -13.04 -5.77
CA MET A 16 -18.10 -14.21 -6.67
C MET A 16 -17.69 -13.90 -8.13
N LYS A 17 -17.85 -12.65 -8.57
CA LYS A 17 -17.56 -12.19 -9.95
C LYS A 17 -16.09 -11.80 -10.14
N HIS A 18 -15.42 -11.32 -9.10
CA HIS A 18 -14.03 -10.83 -9.13
C HIS A 18 -13.07 -11.56 -8.19
N GLY A 19 -13.59 -12.30 -7.19
CA GLY A 19 -12.83 -13.31 -6.46
C GLY A 19 -12.92 -14.63 -7.20
N ARG A 20 -11.78 -15.26 -7.48
CA ARG A 20 -11.78 -16.58 -8.10
C ARG A 20 -12.30 -17.59 -7.06
N PRO A 21 -13.35 -18.38 -7.33
CA PRO A 21 -13.61 -19.57 -6.51
C PRO A 21 -12.37 -20.47 -6.53
N PRO A 22 -12.07 -21.20 -5.44
CA PRO A 22 -10.97 -22.17 -5.46
C PRO A 22 -11.20 -23.12 -6.64
N ALA A 23 -10.18 -23.30 -7.48
CA ALA A 23 -10.27 -24.15 -8.65
C ALA A 23 -10.67 -25.56 -8.19
N GLY A 24 -11.80 -26.06 -8.69
CA GLY A 24 -12.25 -27.41 -8.40
C GLY A 24 -11.23 -28.44 -8.91
N PRO A 25 -11.11 -29.62 -8.28
CA PRO A 25 -10.14 -30.65 -8.65
C PRO A 25 -10.29 -31.19 -10.08
N SER A 26 -11.38 -30.83 -10.78
CA SER A 26 -11.69 -31.25 -12.15
C SER A 26 -11.59 -30.15 -13.21
N GLU A 27 -11.16 -28.92 -12.87
CA GLU A 27 -10.98 -27.88 -13.90
C GLU A 27 -9.78 -28.22 -14.80
N PRO A 28 -9.94 -28.23 -16.15
CA PRO A 28 -8.83 -28.46 -17.06
C PRO A 28 -7.80 -27.33 -16.91
N LYS A 29 -6.54 -27.72 -16.70
CA LYS A 29 -5.42 -26.77 -16.64
C LYS A 29 -5.27 -26.12 -18.01
N ALA A 30 -5.51 -24.81 -18.10
CA ALA A 30 -5.29 -24.06 -19.33
C ALA A 30 -3.82 -24.17 -19.77
N GLU A 31 -3.58 -24.63 -21.00
CA GLU A 31 -2.27 -24.54 -21.63
C GLU A 31 -1.92 -23.06 -21.83
N VAL A 32 -0.92 -22.59 -21.09
CA VAL A 32 -0.44 -21.21 -21.21
C VAL A 32 0.53 -21.18 -22.39
N SER A 33 0.04 -20.89 -23.60
CA SER A 33 0.93 -20.61 -24.73
C SER A 33 1.72 -19.33 -24.44
N GLN A 34 3.04 -19.35 -24.66
CA GLN A 34 3.90 -18.16 -24.51
C GLN A 34 3.47 -17.02 -25.44
N THR A 35 2.85 -17.35 -26.58
CA THR A 35 2.39 -16.42 -27.61
C THR A 35 1.22 -15.53 -27.18
N LEU A 36 0.31 -16.00 -26.31
CA LEU A 36 -0.79 -15.15 -25.80
C LEU A 36 -0.29 -14.02 -24.89
N ARG A 37 0.81 -14.24 -24.16
CA ARG A 37 1.40 -13.26 -23.25
C ARG A 37 2.18 -12.17 -24.01
N GLU A 38 2.78 -12.52 -25.14
CA GLU A 38 3.43 -11.58 -26.06
C GLU A 38 2.40 -10.77 -26.87
N ALA A 39 1.27 -11.38 -27.21
CA ALA A 39 0.21 -10.77 -28.01
C ALA A 39 -0.74 -9.83 -27.22
N GLN A 40 -0.74 -9.86 -25.88
CA GLN A 40 -1.52 -8.92 -25.08
C GLN A 40 -0.60 -7.84 -24.48
N PRO A 41 -0.49 -6.65 -25.09
CA PRO A 41 0.18 -5.53 -24.44
C PRO A 41 -0.58 -5.21 -23.16
N ARG A 42 0.00 -5.56 -22.01
CA ARG A 42 -0.55 -5.19 -20.71
C ARG A 42 -0.65 -3.67 -20.67
N PHE A 43 -1.79 -3.16 -20.22
CA PHE A 43 -1.95 -1.74 -19.98
C PHE A 43 -0.86 -1.25 -19.03
N ARG A 44 -0.16 -0.18 -19.41
CA ARG A 44 0.85 0.48 -18.59
C ARG A 44 0.38 1.91 -18.33
N GLY A 45 -0.22 2.17 -17.18
CA GLY A 45 -0.67 3.52 -16.83
C GLY A 45 0.48 4.43 -16.36
N LEU A 46 1.56 3.85 -15.83
CA LEU A 46 2.84 4.51 -15.55
C LEU A 46 3.96 3.79 -16.33
N GLU A 47 4.65 4.52 -17.20
CA GLU A 47 5.65 4.00 -18.14
C GLU A 47 7.09 4.16 -17.61
N SER A 48 8.02 3.39 -18.18
CA SER A 48 9.46 3.65 -18.01
C SER A 48 9.87 5.04 -18.49
N GLY A 49 11.01 5.56 -18.03
CA GLY A 49 11.52 6.88 -18.41
C GLY A 49 11.30 7.99 -17.37
N HIS A 50 11.01 7.61 -16.12
CA HIS A 50 10.89 8.51 -14.97
C HIS A 50 12.19 8.57 -14.14
N ARG A 51 12.34 9.58 -13.28
CA ARG A 51 13.58 9.88 -12.52
C ARG A 51 13.63 9.28 -11.11
N ALA A 52 12.83 8.26 -10.83
CA ALA A 52 12.81 7.60 -9.52
C ALA A 52 14.19 7.02 -9.16
N CYS A 53 14.50 6.93 -7.86
CA CYS A 53 15.71 6.27 -7.39
C CYS A 53 15.77 4.80 -7.85
N GLN A 54 16.98 4.25 -7.96
CA GLN A 54 17.17 2.81 -8.15
C GLN A 54 16.52 2.07 -6.98
N GLY A 55 15.73 1.04 -7.30
CA GLY A 55 14.96 0.29 -6.29
C GLY A 55 13.81 1.07 -5.64
N CYS A 56 13.31 2.17 -6.22
CA CYS A 56 12.21 2.94 -5.63
C CYS A 56 10.94 2.09 -5.43
N GLY A 57 10.59 1.79 -4.17
CA GLY A 57 9.37 1.04 -3.84
C GLY A 57 8.09 1.77 -4.23
N GLU A 58 8.09 3.10 -4.13
CA GLU A 58 6.93 3.95 -4.50
C GLU A 58 6.64 3.90 -6.01
N ALA A 59 7.67 3.93 -6.86
CA ALA A 59 7.51 3.76 -8.31
C ALA A 59 6.93 2.38 -8.65
N LEU A 60 7.38 1.32 -7.97
CA LEU A 60 6.83 -0.02 -8.12
C LEU A 60 5.37 -0.10 -7.67
N ALA A 61 5.02 0.50 -6.52
CA ALA A 61 3.66 0.57 -6.02
C ALA A 61 2.72 1.26 -7.03
N ALA A 62 3.09 2.46 -7.49
CA ALA A 62 2.31 3.22 -8.46
C ALA A 62 2.11 2.45 -9.77
N ARG A 63 3.17 1.79 -10.28
CA ARG A 63 3.08 0.92 -11.45
C ARG A 63 2.09 -0.23 -11.24
N LEU A 64 2.19 -0.96 -10.13
CA LEU A 64 1.32 -2.11 -9.85
C LEU A 64 -0.16 -1.70 -9.70
N VAL A 65 -0.40 -0.55 -9.09
CA VAL A 65 -1.74 0.05 -8.98
C VAL A 65 -2.26 0.39 -10.38
N MET A 66 -1.50 1.14 -11.17
CA MET A 66 -1.96 1.57 -12.50
C MET A 66 -2.16 0.42 -13.48
N GLU A 67 -1.28 -0.59 -13.49
CA GLU A 67 -1.48 -1.80 -14.30
C GLU A 67 -2.76 -2.56 -13.89
N SER A 68 -3.17 -2.49 -12.62
CA SER A 68 -4.35 -3.17 -12.10
C SER A 68 -5.64 -2.35 -12.21
N ALA A 69 -5.54 -1.02 -12.23
CA ALA A 69 -6.67 -0.12 -12.35
C ALA A 69 -7.28 -0.12 -13.75
N GLY A 70 -6.46 -0.37 -14.77
CA GLY A 70 -6.90 -0.39 -16.17
C GLY A 70 -6.96 1.00 -16.81
N PRO A 71 -7.38 1.07 -18.09
CA PRO A 71 -7.21 2.27 -18.91
C PRO A 71 -8.26 3.38 -18.71
N ASP A 72 -9.47 3.07 -18.25
CA ASP A 72 -10.55 4.05 -18.07
C ASP A 72 -10.49 4.71 -16.69
N VAL A 73 -9.39 5.42 -16.46
CA VAL A 73 -9.13 6.11 -15.21
C VAL A 73 -8.53 7.49 -15.43
N MET A 74 -8.73 8.37 -14.45
CA MET A 74 -8.04 9.66 -14.34
C MET A 74 -7.36 9.76 -12.98
N VAL A 75 -6.26 10.50 -12.93
CA VAL A 75 -5.41 10.58 -11.73
C VAL A 75 -5.30 12.00 -11.22
N ALA A 76 -5.56 12.21 -9.93
CA ALA A 76 -5.12 13.38 -9.18
C ALA A 76 -3.94 13.00 -8.27
N ASN A 77 -2.82 13.72 -8.34
CA ASN A 77 -1.62 13.39 -7.58
C ASN A 77 -1.21 14.54 -6.68
N ALA A 78 -1.03 14.27 -5.39
CA ALA A 78 -0.45 15.24 -4.46
C ALA A 78 1.02 15.50 -4.80
N THR A 79 1.51 16.69 -4.45
CA THR A 79 2.95 16.99 -4.49
C THR A 79 3.73 15.98 -3.64
N GLY A 80 4.82 15.44 -4.17
CA GLY A 80 5.60 14.40 -3.51
C GLY A 80 6.57 13.71 -4.47
N CYS A 81 7.27 12.66 -4.02
CA CYS A 81 8.23 11.94 -4.87
C CYS A 81 7.58 11.47 -6.18
N LEU A 82 6.42 10.80 -6.12
CA LEU A 82 5.73 10.29 -7.30
C LEU A 82 5.45 11.37 -8.33
N GLU A 83 4.98 12.54 -7.90
CA GLU A 83 4.79 13.67 -8.81
C GLU A 83 6.14 14.10 -9.40
N VAL A 84 7.09 14.52 -8.56
CA VAL A 84 8.38 15.08 -8.99
C VAL A 84 9.14 14.17 -9.96
N PHE A 85 9.21 12.86 -9.69
CA PHE A 85 10.00 11.97 -10.54
C PHE A 85 9.27 11.55 -11.82
N SER A 86 7.94 11.58 -11.84
CA SER A 86 7.15 11.09 -12.97
C SER A 86 6.76 12.18 -13.97
N THR A 87 6.80 13.46 -13.57
CA THR A 87 6.42 14.60 -14.41
C THR A 87 7.47 15.72 -14.49
N PRO A 88 8.78 15.44 -14.64
CA PRO A 88 9.76 16.49 -14.83
C PRO A 88 9.51 17.20 -16.16
N TRP A 89 9.20 18.50 -16.14
CA TRP A 89 8.94 19.26 -17.36
C TRP A 89 10.06 19.11 -18.41
N PRO A 90 9.75 18.89 -19.70
CA PRO A 90 8.41 18.77 -20.34
C PRO A 90 7.90 17.32 -20.46
N GLN A 91 8.44 16.39 -19.68
CA GLN A 91 8.22 14.94 -19.79
C GLN A 91 7.14 14.46 -18.81
N THR A 92 6.44 13.39 -19.18
CA THR A 92 5.51 12.66 -18.30
C THR A 92 5.65 11.16 -18.51
N ALA A 93 5.63 10.40 -17.42
CA ALA A 93 5.55 8.94 -17.43
C ALA A 93 4.10 8.41 -17.41
N TRP A 94 3.11 9.29 -17.26
CA TRP A 94 1.70 8.89 -17.19
C TRP A 94 1.10 8.70 -18.57
N ARG A 95 0.43 7.55 -18.78
CA ARG A 95 -0.27 7.21 -20.02
C ARG A 95 -1.80 7.37 -19.91
N VAL A 96 -2.24 8.08 -18.88
CA VAL A 96 -3.63 8.41 -18.58
C VAL A 96 -3.75 9.91 -18.30
N PRO A 97 -4.95 10.50 -18.37
CA PRO A 97 -5.18 11.85 -17.88
C PRO A 97 -4.74 11.96 -16.42
N TRP A 98 -3.82 12.86 -16.16
CA TRP A 98 -3.20 13.07 -14.87
C TRP A 98 -3.18 14.56 -14.56
N ILE A 99 -3.50 14.92 -13.33
CA ILE A 99 -3.45 16.29 -12.84
C ILE A 99 -2.73 16.36 -11.51
N HIS A 100 -1.94 17.42 -11.36
CA HIS A 100 -1.39 17.88 -10.10
C HIS A 100 -1.99 19.24 -9.77
N SER A 101 -2.21 19.47 -8.47
CA SER A 101 -2.64 20.76 -7.93
C SER A 101 -1.70 21.18 -6.81
N LEU A 102 -2.02 20.80 -5.57
CA LEU A 102 -1.21 21.15 -4.39
C LEU A 102 -0.98 19.89 -3.53
N PHE A 103 -0.18 20.05 -2.49
CA PHE A 103 0.21 18.94 -1.62
C PHE A 103 -0.96 18.44 -0.76
N GLU A 104 -1.79 19.37 -0.31
CA GLU A 104 -2.83 19.18 0.68
C GLU A 104 -4.20 18.77 0.09
N ASN A 105 -4.42 18.93 -1.21
CA ASN A 105 -5.78 18.94 -1.76
C ASN A 105 -6.08 17.84 -2.80
N ALA A 106 -5.19 16.87 -3.03
CA ALA A 106 -5.35 15.88 -4.11
C ALA A 106 -6.68 15.08 -4.03
N SER A 107 -7.16 14.76 -2.84
CA SER A 107 -8.46 14.09 -2.62
C SER A 107 -9.66 15.02 -2.90
N ALA A 108 -9.53 16.31 -2.63
CA ALA A 108 -10.56 17.30 -2.98
C ALA A 108 -10.60 17.52 -4.51
N VAL A 109 -9.44 17.56 -5.17
CA VAL A 109 -9.36 17.62 -6.64
C VAL A 109 -9.99 16.36 -7.26
N ALA A 110 -9.66 15.18 -6.73
CA ALA A 110 -10.26 13.92 -7.16
C ALA A 110 -11.78 13.90 -6.97
N SER A 111 -12.29 14.44 -5.86
CA SER A 111 -13.73 14.61 -5.61
C SER A 111 -14.41 15.45 -6.70
N GLY A 112 -13.78 16.57 -7.10
CA GLY A 112 -14.28 17.44 -8.17
C GLY A 112 -14.23 16.76 -9.54
N MET A 113 -13.16 16.02 -9.84
CA MET A 113 -13.04 15.24 -11.07
C MET A 113 -14.14 14.17 -11.17
N GLU A 114 -14.38 13.43 -10.09
CA GLU A 114 -15.42 12.40 -10.02
C GLU A 114 -16.81 13.00 -10.22
N ALA A 115 -17.11 14.10 -9.52
CA ALA A 115 -18.38 14.81 -9.67
C ALA A 115 -18.59 15.31 -11.12
N ALA A 116 -17.53 15.81 -11.77
CA ALA A 116 -17.58 16.26 -13.16
C ALA A 116 -17.82 15.10 -14.14
N MET A 117 -17.18 13.94 -13.95
CA MET A 117 -17.43 12.76 -14.78
C MET A 117 -18.86 12.26 -14.61
N LYS A 118 -19.34 12.21 -13.36
CA LYS A 118 -20.71 11.83 -13.03
C LYS A 118 -21.74 12.77 -13.68
N ALA A 119 -21.52 14.08 -13.64
CA ALA A 119 -22.39 15.06 -14.29
C ALA A 119 -22.43 14.91 -15.82
N GLN A 120 -21.36 14.38 -16.43
CA GLN A 120 -21.31 14.07 -17.87
C GLN A 120 -21.88 12.68 -18.20
N GLY A 121 -22.37 11.92 -17.22
CA GLY A 121 -22.84 10.55 -17.42
C GLY A 121 -21.73 9.54 -17.75
N LYS A 122 -20.48 9.84 -17.39
CA LYS A 122 -19.32 8.97 -17.61
C LYS A 122 -19.02 8.16 -16.34
N ASN A 123 -18.59 6.91 -16.54
CA ASN A 123 -18.24 5.99 -15.46
C ASN A 123 -16.73 5.91 -15.19
N THR A 124 -15.92 6.76 -15.83
CA THR A 124 -14.47 6.81 -15.65
C THR A 124 -14.12 6.98 -14.17
N LYS A 125 -13.32 6.05 -13.63
CA LYS A 125 -12.99 6.04 -12.21
C LYS A 125 -11.82 6.99 -11.93
N VAL A 126 -11.90 7.71 -10.82
CA VAL A 126 -10.84 8.65 -10.41
C VAL A 126 -9.98 8.00 -9.33
N LEU A 127 -8.66 8.09 -9.52
CA LEU A 127 -7.66 7.72 -8.53
C LEU A 127 -7.04 8.98 -7.94
N SER A 128 -6.83 8.97 -6.63
CA SER A 128 -6.07 9.99 -5.94
C SER A 128 -4.81 9.36 -5.34
N PHE A 129 -3.64 9.90 -5.65
CA PHE A 129 -2.36 9.43 -5.12
C PHE A 129 -1.77 10.44 -4.14
N GLY A 130 -1.26 9.94 -3.01
CA GLY A 130 -0.55 10.76 -2.03
C GLY A 130 0.55 9.97 -1.32
N GLY A 131 1.64 10.66 -0.98
CA GLY A 131 2.63 10.12 -0.05
C GLY A 131 2.14 10.22 1.38
N ASP A 132 2.86 9.64 2.33
CA ASP A 132 2.45 9.68 3.72
C ASP A 132 2.31 11.10 4.27
N GLY A 133 3.14 12.06 3.86
CA GLY A 133 2.95 13.47 4.22
C GLY A 133 1.63 14.07 3.73
N ALA A 134 1.21 13.74 2.50
CA ALA A 134 -0.08 14.21 1.95
C ALA A 134 -1.26 13.53 2.66
N THR A 135 -1.11 12.28 3.06
CA THR A 135 -2.21 11.48 3.60
C THR A 135 -2.34 11.60 5.12
N TYR A 136 -1.25 11.38 5.85
CA TYR A 136 -1.25 11.33 7.32
C TYR A 136 -1.22 12.72 7.95
N ASP A 137 -0.75 13.74 7.25
CA ASP A 137 -0.53 15.08 7.78
C ASP A 137 -1.37 16.13 7.03
N ILE A 138 -0.79 16.81 6.04
CA ILE A 138 -1.33 18.08 5.53
C ILE A 138 -2.64 17.91 4.73
N GLY A 139 -2.78 16.83 3.98
CA GLY A 139 -4.00 16.54 3.19
C GLY A 139 -5.00 15.65 3.89
N PHE A 140 -4.78 15.33 5.17
CA PHE A 140 -5.68 14.47 5.94
C PHE A 140 -7.11 15.02 6.00
N GLN A 141 -7.28 16.34 6.14
CA GLN A 141 -8.60 16.99 6.13
C GLN A 141 -9.34 16.75 4.80
N SER A 142 -8.66 16.92 3.67
CA SER A 142 -9.27 16.70 2.36
C SER A 142 -9.59 15.23 2.10
N LEU A 143 -8.73 14.31 2.57
CA LEU A 143 -9.01 12.87 2.54
C LEU A 143 -10.28 12.56 3.34
N SER A 144 -10.31 12.96 4.60
CA SER A 144 -11.45 12.74 5.50
C SER A 144 -12.76 13.26 4.90
N GLY A 145 -12.75 14.48 4.34
CA GLY A 145 -13.93 15.04 3.67
C GLY A 145 -14.34 14.31 2.37
N MET A 146 -13.40 13.78 1.59
CA MET A 146 -13.72 12.96 0.41
C MET A 146 -14.41 11.65 0.82
N LEU A 147 -13.92 11.00 1.88
CA LEU A 147 -14.51 9.78 2.42
C LEU A 147 -15.92 10.04 2.97
N GLU A 148 -16.10 11.11 3.76
CA GLU A 148 -17.39 11.54 4.33
C GLU A 148 -18.45 11.81 3.26
N ARG A 149 -18.08 12.49 2.16
CA ARG A 149 -19.00 12.77 1.04
C ARG A 149 -19.26 11.58 0.13
N HIS A 150 -18.67 10.41 0.42
CA HIS A 150 -18.85 9.19 -0.35
C HIS A 150 -18.52 9.31 -1.85
N HIS A 151 -17.51 10.10 -2.21
CA HIS A 151 -17.05 10.17 -3.61
C HIS A 151 -16.52 8.82 -4.09
N ASN A 152 -16.88 8.40 -5.31
CA ASN A 152 -16.42 7.13 -5.92
C ASN A 152 -14.97 7.23 -6.41
N VAL A 153 -14.05 7.46 -5.48
CA VAL A 153 -12.62 7.66 -5.71
C VAL A 153 -11.85 6.54 -5.02
N LEU A 154 -10.84 6.00 -5.71
CA LEU A 154 -9.81 5.19 -5.08
C LEU A 154 -8.67 6.10 -4.62
N TYR A 155 -8.50 6.25 -3.31
CA TYR A 155 -7.34 6.95 -2.74
C TYR A 155 -6.24 5.95 -2.38
N VAL A 156 -5.03 6.22 -2.86
CA VAL A 156 -3.86 5.37 -2.68
C VAL A 156 -2.74 6.15 -2.01
N THR A 157 -2.36 5.67 -0.83
CA THR A 157 -1.18 6.13 -0.10
C THR A 157 -0.01 5.22 -0.39
N TYR A 158 1.08 5.77 -0.92
CA TYR A 158 2.39 5.12 -0.85
C TYR A 158 3.08 5.58 0.43
N ASP A 159 3.16 4.67 1.39
CA ASP A 159 3.75 4.94 2.70
C ASP A 159 5.22 4.57 2.66
N ASN A 160 6.05 5.59 2.41
CA ASN A 160 7.49 5.49 2.47
C ASN A 160 8.03 6.07 3.80
N GLU A 161 7.17 6.41 4.75
CA GLU A 161 7.48 6.69 6.15
C GLU A 161 8.29 7.96 6.46
N ALA A 162 8.36 8.90 5.54
CA ALA A 162 8.89 10.23 5.76
C ALA A 162 8.51 11.16 4.60
N TYR A 163 8.70 12.47 4.77
CA TYR A 163 8.72 13.37 3.61
C TYR A 163 10.02 13.17 2.83
N MET A 164 10.04 12.19 1.92
CA MET A 164 11.25 11.78 1.22
C MET A 164 11.78 12.85 0.27
N ASN A 165 10.88 13.46 -0.52
CA ASN A 165 11.25 14.44 -1.55
C ASN A 165 12.00 15.65 -0.98
N THR A 166 11.60 16.11 0.20
CA THR A 166 12.14 17.33 0.81
C THR A 166 13.41 17.08 1.61
N GLY A 167 13.92 15.84 1.66
CA GLY A 167 15.12 15.49 2.43
C GLY A 167 14.81 14.72 3.72
N ILE A 168 13.92 13.74 3.65
CA ILE A 168 13.70 12.72 4.70
C ILE A 168 13.31 13.38 6.04
N GLN A 169 12.26 14.21 6.04
CA GLN A 169 11.71 14.79 7.28
C GLN A 169 10.67 13.87 7.92
N ARG A 170 10.52 13.95 9.24
CA ARG A 170 9.52 13.21 10.01
C ARG A 170 8.09 13.47 9.54
N SER A 171 7.35 12.41 9.20
CA SER A 171 5.91 12.42 9.01
C SER A 171 5.18 11.72 10.16
N SER A 172 3.85 11.81 10.17
CA SER A 172 3.08 11.04 11.17
C SER A 172 3.09 9.55 10.87
N SER A 173 3.50 9.11 9.66
CA SER A 173 3.68 7.69 9.36
C SER A 173 5.08 7.17 9.71
N THR A 174 6.06 8.05 9.96
CA THR A 174 7.41 7.65 10.42
C THR A 174 7.30 6.75 11.66
N PRO A 175 7.97 5.59 11.73
CA PRO A 175 7.95 4.71 12.90
C PRO A 175 8.51 5.38 14.15
N HIS A 176 8.16 4.82 15.31
CA HIS A 176 8.85 5.15 16.56
C HIS A 176 10.35 4.86 16.44
N ALA A 177 11.17 5.65 17.12
CA ALA A 177 12.62 5.56 17.13
C ALA A 177 13.34 5.72 15.78
N ALA A 178 12.64 5.95 14.67
CA ALA A 178 13.27 6.20 13.38
C ALA A 178 13.98 7.58 13.37
N SER A 179 15.21 7.61 12.87
CA SER A 179 15.95 8.85 12.69
C SER A 179 15.61 9.51 11.36
N THR A 180 15.26 10.79 11.40
CA THR A 180 14.99 11.64 10.22
C THR A 180 15.74 12.96 10.35
N THR A 181 15.71 13.84 9.35
CA THR A 181 16.38 15.15 9.43
C THR A 181 15.76 16.09 10.46
N THR A 182 14.46 15.96 10.74
CA THR A 182 13.74 16.77 11.75
C THR A 182 13.48 16.02 13.06
N SER A 183 13.78 14.72 13.12
CA SER A 183 13.81 13.91 14.34
C SER A 183 15.07 13.04 14.39
N PRO A 184 16.26 13.66 14.51
CA PRO A 184 17.51 12.93 14.52
C PRO A 184 17.66 12.12 15.82
N ALA A 185 18.26 10.94 15.71
CA ALA A 185 18.76 10.22 16.87
C ALA A 185 20.07 10.85 17.39
N GLY A 186 20.25 10.89 18.71
CA GLY A 186 21.42 11.50 19.35
C GLY A 186 21.36 11.41 20.88
N ALA A 187 22.18 12.22 21.56
CA ALA A 187 22.27 12.21 23.02
C ALA A 187 20.91 12.47 23.71
N GLU A 188 20.08 13.35 23.15
CA GLU A 188 18.83 13.81 23.75
C GLU A 188 17.59 12.98 23.41
N ARG A 189 17.66 12.11 22.38
CA ARG A 189 16.52 11.31 21.90
C ARG A 189 16.95 10.19 20.96
N MET A 190 16.20 9.10 20.96
CA MET A 190 16.40 7.94 20.07
C MET A 190 15.64 8.05 18.74
N GLY A 191 15.51 9.25 18.16
CA GLY A 191 14.75 9.50 16.93
C GLY A 191 13.34 10.04 17.20
N LYS A 192 12.34 9.58 16.42
CA LYS A 192 10.94 10.00 16.58
C LYS A 192 10.34 9.42 17.87
N ARG A 193 9.88 10.31 18.76
CA ARG A 193 9.25 9.96 20.05
C ARG A 193 7.82 9.42 19.96
N HIS A 194 7.08 9.79 18.91
CA HIS A 194 5.67 9.44 18.79
C HIS A 194 5.50 8.12 18.04
N LEU A 195 4.45 7.37 18.33
CA LEU A 195 4.05 6.22 17.54
C LEU A 195 3.64 6.63 16.11
N LYS A 196 3.70 5.67 15.19
CA LYS A 196 3.10 5.82 13.85
C LYS A 196 1.60 6.06 14.03
N LYS A 197 1.05 7.08 13.39
CA LYS A 197 -0.39 7.36 13.43
C LYS A 197 -1.13 6.19 12.80
N ASP A 198 -2.12 5.63 13.50
CA ASP A 198 -2.93 4.52 13.00
C ASP A 198 -3.96 5.03 11.98
N LEU A 199 -3.50 5.20 10.75
CA LEU A 199 -4.34 5.71 9.67
C LEU A 199 -5.45 4.74 9.28
N LEU A 200 -5.20 3.43 9.32
CA LEU A 200 -6.20 2.45 8.93
C LEU A 200 -7.41 2.47 9.88
N SER A 201 -7.19 2.53 11.19
CA SER A 201 -8.30 2.65 12.16
C SER A 201 -9.07 3.96 11.98
N ILE A 202 -8.38 5.07 11.68
CA ILE A 202 -9.03 6.35 11.40
C ILE A 202 -9.88 6.28 10.12
N VAL A 203 -9.37 5.66 9.06
CA VAL A 203 -10.13 5.42 7.82
C VAL A 203 -11.30 4.47 8.06
N ALA A 204 -11.11 3.43 8.88
CA ALA A 204 -12.15 2.47 9.27
C ALA A 204 -13.35 3.17 9.92
N ALA A 205 -13.10 4.18 10.75
CA ALA A 205 -14.13 4.96 11.43
C ALA A 205 -15.03 5.79 10.49
N HIS A 206 -14.62 5.99 9.23
CA HIS A 206 -15.50 6.57 8.20
C HIS A 206 -16.53 5.57 7.64
N HIS A 207 -16.45 4.28 8.01
CA HIS A 207 -17.34 3.20 7.54
C HIS A 207 -17.46 3.11 6.01
N ILE A 208 -16.36 3.44 5.31
CA ILE A 208 -16.31 3.38 3.84
C ILE A 208 -16.46 1.94 3.33
N PRO A 209 -16.91 1.75 2.08
CA PRO A 209 -17.08 0.42 1.49
C PRO A 209 -15.86 -0.49 1.59
N TYR A 210 -14.65 0.03 1.38
CA TYR A 210 -13.43 -0.78 1.39
C TYR A 210 -12.17 0.03 1.73
N ALA A 211 -11.36 -0.49 2.65
CA ALA A 211 -10.01 -0.01 2.95
C ALA A 211 -9.05 -1.20 3.08
N ALA A 212 -7.79 -1.05 2.68
CA ALA A 212 -6.80 -2.11 2.87
C ALA A 212 -5.38 -1.59 3.04
N SER A 213 -4.55 -2.37 3.73
CA SER A 213 -3.09 -2.25 3.64
C SER A 213 -2.52 -3.26 2.65
N ALA A 214 -1.46 -2.88 1.96
CA ALA A 214 -0.71 -3.71 1.02
C ALA A 214 0.79 -3.45 1.14
N SER A 215 1.61 -4.31 0.53
CA SER A 215 3.06 -4.12 0.49
C SER A 215 3.59 -4.50 -0.89
N VAL A 216 4.60 -3.76 -1.38
CA VAL A 216 5.24 -4.06 -2.66
C VAL A 216 5.94 -5.42 -2.69
N ALA A 217 6.19 -6.05 -1.53
CA ALA A 217 6.70 -7.41 -1.44
C ALA A 217 5.70 -8.47 -1.94
N TYR A 218 4.40 -8.16 -1.95
CA TYR A 218 3.32 -9.08 -2.30
C TYR A 218 2.51 -8.54 -3.49
N PRO A 219 3.09 -8.50 -4.70
CA PRO A 219 2.46 -7.86 -5.85
C PRO A 219 1.12 -8.51 -6.23
N ALA A 220 0.97 -9.83 -6.10
CA ALA A 220 -0.29 -10.51 -6.40
C ALA A 220 -1.43 -10.05 -5.45
N ASP A 221 -1.10 -9.86 -4.16
CA ASP A 221 -2.02 -9.34 -3.14
C ASP A 221 -2.41 -7.88 -3.43
N LEU A 222 -1.41 -7.02 -3.64
CA LEU A 222 -1.64 -5.61 -3.99
C LEU A 222 -2.53 -5.48 -5.23
N GLN A 223 -2.20 -6.19 -6.30
CA GLN A 223 -2.97 -6.13 -7.55
C GLN A 223 -4.41 -6.66 -7.37
N ARG A 224 -4.63 -7.69 -6.53
CA ARG A 224 -5.98 -8.17 -6.19
C ARG A 224 -6.79 -7.09 -5.47
N LYS A 225 -6.20 -6.48 -4.44
CA LYS A 225 -6.83 -5.41 -3.64
C LYS A 225 -7.19 -4.18 -4.48
N VAL A 226 -6.32 -3.80 -5.42
CA VAL A 226 -6.62 -2.72 -6.38
C VAL A 226 -7.80 -3.09 -7.28
N ARG A 227 -7.80 -4.27 -7.91
CA ARG A 227 -8.93 -4.70 -8.75
C ARG A 227 -10.25 -4.74 -7.98
N TYR A 228 -10.22 -5.20 -6.73
CA TYR A 228 -11.39 -5.20 -5.86
C TYR A 228 -11.88 -3.77 -5.60
N ALA A 229 -11.00 -2.86 -5.16
CA ALA A 229 -11.33 -1.46 -4.91
C ALA A 229 -11.90 -0.74 -6.14
N MET A 230 -11.39 -1.06 -7.34
CA MET A 230 -11.90 -0.53 -8.59
C MET A 230 -13.34 -0.98 -8.89
N GLY A 231 -13.71 -2.21 -8.52
CA GLY A 231 -15.06 -2.75 -8.70
C GLY A 231 -16.08 -2.30 -7.64
N VAL A 232 -15.64 -1.68 -6.55
CA VAL A 232 -16.50 -1.17 -5.48
C VAL A 232 -17.06 0.21 -5.84
N GLU A 233 -18.36 0.43 -5.64
CA GLU A 233 -18.96 1.76 -5.75
C GLU A 233 -18.82 2.54 -4.44
N GLY A 234 -18.26 3.74 -4.54
CA GLY A 234 -18.01 4.63 -3.40
C GLY A 234 -16.52 4.75 -3.08
N PRO A 235 -16.18 5.42 -1.97
CA PRO A 235 -14.79 5.68 -1.64
C PRO A 235 -14.08 4.39 -1.27
N THR A 236 -12.87 4.23 -1.80
CA THR A 236 -11.99 3.12 -1.43
C THR A 236 -10.61 3.66 -1.08
N PHE A 237 -9.93 2.98 -0.16
CA PHE A 237 -8.65 3.42 0.37
C PHE A 237 -7.62 2.30 0.38
N LEU A 238 -6.41 2.57 -0.09
CA LEU A 238 -5.26 1.67 0.03
C LEU A 238 -4.08 2.40 0.65
N VAL A 239 -3.46 1.81 1.67
CA VAL A 239 -2.12 2.22 2.15
C VAL A 239 -1.11 1.13 1.78
N ILE A 240 -0.06 1.51 1.06
CA ILE A 240 0.91 0.59 0.49
C ILE A 240 2.28 0.86 1.12
N HIS A 241 2.81 -0.11 1.86
CA HIS A 241 4.18 -0.05 2.35
C HIS A 241 5.17 -0.09 1.18
N SER A 242 5.92 1.00 1.02
CA SER A 242 6.81 1.21 -0.13
C SER A 242 8.19 1.70 0.35
N PRO A 243 9.15 0.79 0.59
CA PRO A 243 10.47 1.18 1.09
C PRO A 243 11.19 2.19 0.21
N CYS A 244 11.82 3.16 0.86
CA CYS A 244 12.65 4.17 0.22
C CYS A 244 14.13 3.86 0.46
N PRO A 245 14.90 3.38 -0.54
CA PRO A 245 16.31 3.03 -0.35
C PRO A 245 17.15 4.22 0.12
N LEU A 246 16.93 5.38 -0.49
CA LEU A 246 17.62 6.62 -0.11
C LEU A 246 17.26 7.05 1.32
N GLY A 247 15.97 7.10 1.62
CA GLY A 247 15.46 7.62 2.90
C GLY A 247 15.75 6.74 4.09
N TRP A 248 15.58 5.43 3.91
CA TRP A 248 15.78 4.44 4.97
C TRP A 248 17.23 3.98 5.06
N ARG A 249 18.07 4.41 4.10
CA ARG A 249 19.50 4.15 4.02
C ARG A 249 19.78 2.65 3.97
N HIS A 250 19.25 2.01 2.92
CA HIS A 250 19.50 0.60 2.61
C HIS A 250 19.92 0.44 1.15
N ASP A 251 20.51 -0.71 0.81
CA ASP A 251 20.85 -1.02 -0.58
C ASP A 251 19.57 -1.11 -1.43
N SER A 252 19.59 -0.45 -2.60
CA SER A 252 18.49 -0.47 -3.57
C SER A 252 18.00 -1.87 -3.95
N ALA A 253 18.88 -2.88 -3.96
CA ALA A 253 18.55 -4.28 -4.27
C ALA A 253 17.67 -4.93 -3.18
N LEU A 254 17.71 -4.42 -1.95
CA LEU A 254 17.02 -5.00 -0.78
C LEU A 254 15.59 -4.48 -0.60
N THR A 255 15.09 -3.59 -1.45
CA THR A 255 13.76 -2.95 -1.33
C THR A 255 12.63 -3.96 -1.08
N ILE A 256 12.60 -5.04 -1.86
CA ILE A 256 11.57 -6.08 -1.72
C ILE A 256 11.75 -6.92 -0.44
N GLU A 257 13.00 -7.19 -0.07
CA GLU A 257 13.32 -7.92 1.15
C GLU A 257 12.91 -7.13 2.39
N ILE A 258 13.23 -5.84 2.44
CA ILE A 258 12.83 -4.94 3.53
C ILE A 258 11.31 -4.81 3.60
N ALA A 259 10.63 -4.67 2.46
CA ALA A 259 9.18 -4.67 2.40
C ALA A 259 8.57 -5.96 2.95
N ARG A 260 9.21 -7.11 2.71
CA ARG A 260 8.78 -8.42 3.18
C ARG A 260 8.98 -8.56 4.68
N ARG A 261 10.18 -8.23 5.18
CA ARG A 261 10.52 -8.31 6.61
C ARG A 261 9.64 -7.41 7.48
N ALA A 262 9.22 -6.24 6.98
CA ALA A 262 8.25 -5.38 7.67
C ALA A 262 6.91 -6.08 7.95
N VAL A 263 6.45 -6.91 7.00
CA VAL A 263 5.22 -7.70 7.14
C VAL A 263 5.46 -8.92 8.02
N GLU A 264 6.55 -9.66 7.78
CA GLU A 264 6.88 -10.89 8.51
C GLU A 264 7.17 -10.65 10.01
N CYS A 265 7.65 -9.47 10.40
CA CYS A 265 7.79 -9.12 11.82
C CYS A 265 6.53 -8.51 12.44
N GLY A 266 5.46 -8.26 11.67
CA GLY A 266 4.20 -7.71 12.19
C GLY A 266 4.14 -6.19 12.37
N LEU A 267 5.20 -5.44 12.04
CA LEU A 267 5.19 -3.98 12.10
C LEU A 267 4.29 -3.33 11.02
N PHE A 268 4.10 -4.01 9.88
CA PHE A 268 3.16 -3.58 8.84
C PHE A 268 2.14 -4.69 8.51
N PRO A 269 1.01 -4.76 9.24
CA PRO A 269 -0.06 -5.71 8.97
C PRO A 269 -0.65 -5.55 7.57
N LEU A 270 -0.96 -6.66 6.89
CA LEU A 270 -1.69 -6.66 5.62
C LEU A 270 -3.12 -7.13 5.86
N VAL A 271 -4.05 -6.18 5.84
CA VAL A 271 -5.46 -6.41 6.20
C VAL A 271 -6.40 -5.76 5.18
N GLU A 272 -7.64 -6.24 5.16
CA GLU A 272 -8.75 -5.67 4.41
C GLU A 272 -9.89 -5.37 5.39
N LEU A 273 -10.48 -4.18 5.25
CA LEU A 273 -11.56 -3.67 6.07
C LEU A 273 -12.74 -3.33 5.16
N GLU A 274 -13.94 -3.72 5.57
CA GLU A 274 -15.19 -3.30 4.93
C GLU A 274 -16.11 -2.69 5.97
N ARG A 275 -16.58 -1.46 5.71
CA ARG A 275 -17.46 -0.71 6.63
C ARG A 275 -16.94 -0.62 8.07
N GLY A 276 -15.61 -0.59 8.22
CA GLY A 276 -14.91 -0.52 9.49
C GLY A 276 -14.63 -1.87 10.16
N ALA A 277 -15.14 -2.99 9.63
CA ALA A 277 -14.89 -4.32 10.15
C ALA A 277 -13.71 -4.99 9.42
N LEU A 278 -12.87 -5.72 10.16
CA LEU A 278 -11.83 -6.58 9.61
C LEU A 278 -12.45 -7.77 8.87
N THR A 279 -12.19 -7.87 7.56
CA THR A 279 -12.78 -8.93 6.71
C THR A 279 -11.76 -9.91 6.16
N ASN A 280 -10.50 -9.50 6.02
CA ASN A 280 -9.44 -10.38 5.56
C ASN A 280 -8.08 -9.97 6.12
N ILE A 281 -7.18 -10.94 6.22
CA ILE A 281 -5.79 -10.76 6.65
C ILE A 281 -4.85 -11.56 5.73
N MET A 282 -3.58 -11.17 5.65
CA MET A 282 -2.52 -12.08 5.23
C MET A 282 -1.86 -12.67 6.48
N PRO A 283 -2.03 -13.97 6.77
CA PRO A 283 -1.36 -14.60 7.89
C PRO A 283 0.17 -14.56 7.73
N ILE A 284 0.86 -14.39 8.85
CA ILE A 284 2.30 -14.50 8.99
C ILE A 284 2.60 -15.93 9.44
N ARG A 285 3.19 -16.72 8.54
CA ARG A 285 3.49 -18.13 8.81
C ARG A 285 4.45 -18.30 9.98
N GLU A 286 5.56 -17.56 9.93
CA GLU A 286 6.60 -17.57 10.95
C GLU A 286 6.98 -16.12 11.29
N PRO A 287 6.45 -15.56 12.39
CA PRO A 287 6.79 -14.22 12.81
C PRO A 287 8.28 -14.07 13.09
N ARG A 288 8.90 -13.06 12.49
CA ARG A 288 10.31 -12.73 12.71
C ARG A 288 10.48 -11.74 13.87
N PRO A 289 11.62 -11.76 14.58
CA PRO A 289 11.99 -10.65 15.45
C PRO A 289 12.08 -9.35 14.67
N VAL A 290 11.69 -8.22 15.27
CA VAL A 290 11.78 -6.91 14.60
C VAL A 290 13.23 -6.52 14.28
N ALA A 291 14.21 -7.02 15.02
CA ALA A 291 15.63 -6.80 14.76
C ALA A 291 16.02 -7.18 13.32
N ASP A 292 15.52 -8.32 12.80
CA ASP A 292 15.77 -8.78 11.42
C ASP A 292 15.38 -7.71 10.38
N TYR A 293 14.32 -6.94 10.65
CA TYR A 293 13.87 -5.85 9.77
C TYR A 293 14.69 -4.57 9.99
N LEU A 294 14.92 -4.19 11.25
CA LEU A 294 15.51 -2.90 11.62
C LEU A 294 17.01 -2.81 11.27
N GLU A 295 17.77 -3.90 11.40
CA GLU A 295 19.22 -3.92 11.14
C GLU A 295 19.59 -3.60 9.69
N LEU A 296 18.68 -3.83 8.74
CA LEU A 296 18.92 -3.57 7.32
C LEU A 296 18.89 -2.08 6.95
N GLN A 297 18.53 -1.19 7.88
CA GLN A 297 18.15 0.18 7.59
C GLN A 297 18.97 1.17 8.42
N GLY A 298 19.72 2.05 7.76
CA GLY A 298 20.52 3.06 8.46
C GLY A 298 19.70 4.07 9.27
N ARG A 299 18.38 4.19 9.06
CA ARG A 299 17.49 5.02 9.90
C ARG A 299 17.28 4.49 11.33
N PHE A 300 17.68 3.25 11.61
CA PHE A 300 17.62 2.60 12.93
C PHE A 300 18.99 2.19 13.47
N ALA A 301 20.09 2.54 12.80
CA ALA A 301 21.44 2.09 13.17
C ALA A 301 21.83 2.44 14.63
N HIS A 302 21.29 3.54 15.18
CA HIS A 302 21.52 3.95 16.57
C HIS A 302 20.93 2.98 17.60
N LEU A 303 19.95 2.15 17.22
CA LEU A 303 19.33 1.13 18.09
C LEU A 303 20.22 -0.09 18.30
N PHE A 304 21.29 -0.24 17.52
CA PHE A 304 22.20 -1.38 17.60
C PHE A 304 23.56 -1.02 18.22
N LYS A 305 23.65 0.16 18.85
CA LYS A 305 24.85 0.59 19.56
C LYS A 305 24.98 -0.19 20.87
N LYS A 306 26.03 -1.02 20.97
CA LYS A 306 26.34 -1.80 22.17
C LYS A 306 26.51 -0.90 23.40
N GLY A 307 25.88 -1.28 24.51
CA GLY A 307 26.03 -0.62 25.81
C GLY A 307 25.15 0.62 26.03
N ASP A 308 24.28 1.00 25.08
CA ASP A 308 23.27 2.05 25.30
C ASP A 308 21.95 1.39 25.75
N TYR A 309 21.59 1.54 27.03
CA TYR A 309 20.38 0.91 27.58
C TYR A 309 19.09 1.40 26.88
N ARG A 310 19.08 2.64 26.39
CA ARG A 310 17.94 3.21 25.67
C ARG A 310 17.72 2.49 24.35
N ALA A 311 18.80 2.03 23.72
CA ALA A 311 18.70 1.30 22.46
C ALA A 311 18.01 -0.06 22.66
N ALA A 312 18.31 -0.76 23.75
CA ALA A 312 17.63 -1.99 24.13
C ALA A 312 16.15 -1.75 24.45
N GLU A 313 15.83 -0.70 25.23
CA GLU A 313 14.45 -0.33 25.56
C GLU A 313 13.61 -0.03 24.32
N GLU A 314 14.16 0.70 23.35
CA GLU A 314 13.48 1.02 22.09
C GLU A 314 13.28 -0.23 21.20
N LEU A 315 14.23 -1.18 21.20
CA LEU A 315 14.07 -2.46 20.48
C LEU A 315 12.96 -3.31 21.11
N ASP A 316 12.92 -3.40 22.44
CA ASP A 316 11.86 -4.12 23.17
C ASP A 316 10.49 -3.49 22.91
N HIS A 317 10.41 -2.15 22.90
CA HIS A 317 9.17 -1.43 22.57
C HIS A 317 8.73 -1.71 21.12
N LEU A 318 9.63 -1.70 20.15
CA LEU A 318 9.32 -2.03 18.76
C LEU A 318 8.86 -3.49 18.61
N GLN A 319 9.44 -4.43 19.35
CA GLN A 319 8.99 -5.81 19.37
C GLN A 319 7.59 -5.93 19.98
N ALA A 320 7.32 -5.23 21.08
CA ALA A 320 6.00 -5.20 21.71
C ALA A 320 4.91 -4.62 20.77
N LEU A 321 5.26 -3.61 19.95
CA LEU A 321 4.36 -3.06 18.93
C LEU A 321 4.03 -4.09 17.84
N ALA A 322 5.04 -4.82 17.37
CA ALA A 322 4.85 -5.94 16.43
C ALA A 322 3.94 -7.02 17.02
N ASP A 323 4.20 -7.45 18.25
CA ASP A 323 3.41 -8.47 18.94
C ASP A 323 1.97 -7.99 19.17
N HIS A 324 1.79 -6.72 19.53
CA HIS A 324 0.48 -6.10 19.66
C HIS A 324 -0.29 -6.12 18.33
N ASN A 325 0.33 -5.74 17.22
CA ASN A 325 -0.30 -5.80 15.92
C ASN A 325 -0.70 -7.23 15.52
N ILE A 326 0.19 -8.21 15.76
CA ILE A 326 -0.07 -9.62 15.50
C ILE A 326 -1.28 -10.10 16.29
N ALA A 327 -1.38 -9.74 17.56
CA ALA A 327 -2.51 -10.10 18.41
C ALA A 327 -3.81 -9.41 17.99
N THR A 328 -3.77 -8.08 17.77
CA THR A 328 -4.93 -7.26 17.43
C THR A 328 -5.60 -7.68 16.12
N TYR A 329 -4.80 -8.01 15.09
CA TYR A 329 -5.32 -8.43 13.79
C TYR A 329 -5.38 -9.95 13.60
N GLY A 330 -4.98 -10.75 14.60
CA GLY A 330 -4.97 -12.21 14.50
C GLY A 330 -4.04 -12.72 13.40
N LEU A 331 -2.85 -12.14 13.25
CA LEU A 331 -1.97 -12.38 12.08
C LEU A 331 -1.20 -13.70 12.12
N ARG A 332 -1.28 -14.52 13.18
CA ARG A 332 -0.53 -15.78 13.21
C ARG A 332 -1.15 -16.79 12.24
N GLY A 333 -0.33 -17.38 11.38
CA GLY A 333 -0.76 -18.47 10.52
C GLY A 333 -0.80 -19.81 11.27
N ASP A 334 -1.76 -20.67 10.89
CA ASP A 334 -1.93 -22.01 11.47
C ASP A 334 -1.19 -23.12 10.69
N GLY A 335 -0.28 -22.76 9.75
CA GLY A 335 0.50 -23.70 8.95
C GLY A 335 0.72 -23.26 7.50
N ASN A 336 0.70 -24.23 6.57
CA ASN A 336 0.90 -23.97 5.15
C ASN A 336 -0.39 -23.45 4.48
N ASP A 337 -0.62 -22.14 4.51
CA ASP A 337 -1.70 -21.48 3.77
C ASP A 337 -1.17 -20.91 2.44
N PRO A 338 -1.78 -21.19 1.27
CA PRO A 338 -1.40 -20.57 0.00
C PRO A 338 -1.53 -19.04 -0.01
N LEU A 339 -2.27 -18.45 0.94
CA LEU A 339 -2.51 -17.01 1.07
C LEU A 339 -1.69 -16.34 2.19
N ASP A 340 -0.78 -17.05 2.86
CA ASP A 340 0.13 -16.46 3.85
C ASP A 340 1.37 -15.79 3.22
N THR A 341 2.21 -15.20 4.09
CA THR A 341 3.46 -14.51 3.72
C THR A 341 4.44 -15.36 2.90
N THR A 342 4.36 -16.68 2.95
CA THR A 342 5.19 -17.58 2.15
C THR A 342 4.43 -18.10 0.93
N GLY A 343 3.18 -18.51 1.12
CA GLY A 343 2.30 -19.06 0.08
C GLY A 343 2.12 -18.10 -1.08
N VAL A 344 1.80 -16.83 -0.80
CA VAL A 344 1.57 -15.81 -1.86
C VAL A 344 2.84 -15.50 -2.64
N ALA A 345 4.00 -15.51 -1.96
CA ALA A 345 5.30 -15.34 -2.62
C ALA A 345 5.68 -16.56 -3.48
N GLN A 346 5.21 -17.75 -3.08
CA GLN A 346 5.38 -19.01 -3.79
C GLN A 346 4.31 -19.27 -4.86
N VAL A 347 3.27 -18.43 -4.98
CA VAL A 347 2.34 -18.46 -6.13
C VAL A 347 3.15 -18.11 -7.37
N LYS A 348 3.78 -19.15 -7.92
CA LYS A 348 4.46 -19.13 -9.20
C LYS A 348 3.43 -18.60 -10.20
N ARG A 349 3.82 -17.57 -10.96
CA ARG A 349 3.04 -17.15 -12.13
C ARG A 349 3.02 -18.32 -13.11
N GLY A 350 1.92 -19.08 -13.10
CA GLY A 350 1.73 -20.29 -13.89
C GLY A 350 1.25 -21.41 -12.99
N GLY A 351 0.11 -22.03 -13.32
CA GLY A 351 -0.53 -23.09 -12.56
C GLY A 351 0.37 -24.31 -12.27
N PRO A 352 -0.17 -25.34 -11.59
CA PRO A 352 0.65 -26.38 -11.00
C PRO A 352 1.15 -27.35 -12.08
N LEU A 353 2.47 -27.40 -12.25
CA LEU A 353 3.22 -28.55 -12.76
C LEU A 353 4.47 -28.63 -11.86
N ALA A 354 4.54 -29.60 -10.97
CA ALA A 354 4.89 -31.00 -11.20
C ALA A 354 6.28 -31.21 -10.58
N GLY A 355 6.37 -32.19 -9.68
CA GLY A 355 7.62 -32.57 -9.05
C GLY A 355 8.68 -32.92 -10.11
N ARG A 356 9.89 -32.44 -9.84
CA ARG A 356 11.20 -33.03 -10.17
C ARG A 356 12.13 -32.41 -9.11
N ASN A 357 12.74 -33.13 -8.17
CA ASN A 357 13.09 -34.55 -8.10
C ASN A 357 12.43 -35.28 -6.94
#